data_AF-A0A9E7R0D5-F1
#
_entry.id   AF-A0A9E7R0D5-F1
#
_cell.length_a   1.000
_cell.length_b   1.000
_cell.length_c   1.000
_cell.angle_alpha   90.00
_cell.angle_beta   90.00
_cell.angle_gamma   90.00
#
_symmetry.space_group_name_H-M   'P 1'
#
loop_
_entity.id
_entity.type
_entity.pdbx_description
1 polymer ?
#
loop_
_entity_poly.entity_id
_entity_poly.type
_entity_poly.pdbx_seq_one_letter_code
_entity_poly.pdbx_strand_id
1 'polypeptide(L)' 'MAKAFAYQVVDIVVSGLIAGFTAFSLSVALPRLSVTIAVVLASAYYFSRNPWGGDGERFNEQIDDLYERFLPL' A
#
# COMPACT_ATOMS: atom_id res chain seq x y z
N MET A 1 7.37 18.28 6.00
CA MET A 1 8.05 17.10 6.59
C MET A 1 7.09 16.18 7.33
N ALA A 2 6.32 16.65 8.32
CA ALA A 2 5.43 15.78 9.11
C ALA A 2 4.33 15.07 8.29
N LYS A 3 3.67 15.78 7.34
CA LYS A 3 2.63 15.20 6.46
C LYS A 3 3.14 14.03 5.60
N ALA A 4 4.32 14.21 4.99
CA ALA A 4 4.95 13.17 4.16
C ALA A 4 5.25 11.89 4.97
N PHE A 5 5.72 12.04 6.21
CA PHE A 5 5.95 10.89 7.09
C PHE A 5 4.65 10.19 7.49
N ALA A 6 3.60 10.95 7.83
CA ALA A 6 2.30 10.38 8.17
C ALA A 6 1.70 9.56 7.02
N TYR A 7 1.76 10.07 5.78
CA TYR A 7 1.27 9.35 4.60
C TYR A 7 2.07 8.08 4.36
N GLN A 8 3.40 8.13 4.51
CA GLN A 8 4.24 6.95 4.39
C GLN A 8 3.90 5.87 5.44
N VAL A 9 3.59 6.26 6.68
CA VAL A 9 3.11 5.32 7.72
C VAL A 9 1.79 4.68 7.31
N VAL A 10 0.84 5.47 6.79
CA VAL A 10 -0.46 4.94 6.32
C VAL A 10 -0.26 3.96 5.17
N ASP A 11 0.57 4.30 4.19
CA ASP A 11 0.85 3.42 3.05
C ASP A 11 1.49 2.10 3.51
N ILE A 12 2.38 2.11 4.51
CA ILE A 12 2.94 0.88 5.11
C ILE A 12 1.82 0.03 5.76
N VAL A 13 0.91 0.67 6.49
CA VAL A 13 -0.22 -0.03 7.11
C VAL A 13 -1.13 -0.65 6.04
N VAL A 14 -1.47 0.10 4.99
CA VAL A 14 -2.31 -0.40 3.88
C VAL A 14 -1.60 -1.55 3.15
N SER A 15 -0.31 -1.45 2.87
CA SER A 15 0.49 -2.56 2.33
C SER A 15 0.45 -3.80 3.22
N GLY A 16 0.59 -3.63 4.54
CA GLY A 16 0.50 -4.73 5.50
C GLY A 16 -0.88 -5.40 5.48
N LEU A 17 -1.96 -4.62 5.38
CA LEU A 17 -3.33 -5.13 5.25
C LEU A 17 -3.52 -5.91 3.94
N ILE A 18 -3.03 -5.39 2.82
CA ILE A 18 -3.05 -6.07 1.52
C ILE A 18 -2.32 -7.41 1.62
N ALA A 19 -1.13 -7.44 2.23
CA ALA A 19 -0.35 -8.65 2.40
C ALA A 19 -1.12 -9.68 3.27
N GLY A 20 -1.56 -9.27 4.46
CA GLY A 20 -2.26 -10.14 5.39
C GLY A 20 -3.55 -10.72 4.80
N PHE A 21 -4.38 -9.87 4.20
CA PHE A 21 -5.65 -10.28 3.61
C PHE A 21 -5.47 -11.21 2.41
N THR A 22 -4.51 -10.92 1.53
CA THR A 22 -4.21 -11.76 0.37
C THR A 22 -3.68 -13.12 0.81
N ALA A 23 -2.71 -13.14 1.72
CA ALA A 23 -2.12 -14.38 2.21
C ALA A 23 -3.17 -15.26 2.90
N PHE A 24 -4.02 -14.65 3.74
CA PHE A 24 -5.12 -15.34 4.40
C PHE A 24 -6.12 -15.92 3.40
N SER A 25 -6.60 -15.11 2.45
CA SER A 25 -7.59 -15.54 1.46
C SER A 25 -7.08 -16.66 0.55
N LEU A 26 -5.80 -16.62 0.17
CA LEU A 26 -5.19 -17.62 -0.71
C LEU A 26 -4.63 -18.82 0.04
N SER A 27 -4.57 -18.80 1.38
CA SER A 27 -3.95 -19.85 2.19
C SER A 27 -4.55 -21.24 1.94
N VAL A 28 -5.85 -21.32 1.65
CA VAL A 28 -6.57 -22.58 1.43
C VAL A 28 -6.39 -23.09 -0.01
N ALA A 29 -6.50 -22.19 -1.00
CA ALA A 29 -6.48 -22.59 -2.41
C ALA A 29 -5.07 -22.71 -3.00
N LEU A 30 -4.13 -21.85 -2.58
CA LEU A 30 -2.78 -21.72 -3.11
C LEU A 30 -1.75 -21.58 -1.98
N PRO A 31 -1.66 -22.53 -1.02
CA PRO A 31 -0.85 -22.39 0.20
C PRO A 31 0.61 -22.04 -0.09
N ARG A 32 1.21 -22.68 -1.10
CA ARG A 32 2.62 -22.49 -1.49
C ARG A 32 2.92 -21.13 -2.13
N LEU A 33 1.90 -20.46 -2.69
CA LEU A 33 2.05 -19.18 -3.38
C LEU A 33 1.41 -18.01 -2.62
N SER A 34 0.58 -18.29 -1.62
CA SER A 34 -0.19 -17.30 -0.86
C SER A 34 0.65 -16.13 -0.37
N VAL A 35 1.75 -16.41 0.33
CA VAL A 35 2.68 -15.39 0.85
C VAL A 35 3.40 -14.66 -0.28
N THR A 36 3.87 -15.36 -1.32
CA THR A 36 4.55 -14.73 -2.46
C THR A 36 3.64 -13.75 -3.18
N ILE A 37 2.40 -14.15 -3.47
CA ILE A 37 1.41 -13.29 -4.13
C ILE A 37 1.08 -12.09 -3.25
N ALA A 38 0.88 -12.31 -1.95
CA ALA A 38 0.64 -11.26 -0.97
C ALA A 38 1.77 -10.22 -0.93
N VAL A 39 3.03 -10.68 -0.89
CA VAL A 39 4.22 -9.79 -0.88
C VAL A 39 4.32 -9.01 -2.18
N VAL A 40 4.08 -9.65 -3.34
CA VAL A 40 4.11 -8.97 -4.64
C VAL A 40 3.04 -7.88 -4.70
N LEU A 41 1.80 -8.16 -4.29
CA LEU A 41 0.72 -7.17 -4.31
C LEU A 41 0.96 -6.02 -3.33
N ALA A 42 1.40 -6.32 -2.10
CA ALA A 42 1.71 -5.30 -1.11
C ALA A 42 2.87 -4.39 -1.55
N SER A 43 3.88 -4.98 -2.21
CA SER A 43 5.01 -4.24 -2.79
C SER A 43 4.56 -3.39 -3.96
N ALA A 44 3.73 -3.93 -4.86
CA ALA A 44 3.20 -3.20 -6.01
C ALA A 44 2.43 -1.95 -5.57
N TYR A 45 1.58 -2.08 -4.54
CA TYR A 45 0.91 -0.93 -3.93
C TYR A 45 1.91 0.05 -3.28
N TYR A 46 2.82 -0.43 -2.43
CA TYR A 46 3.76 0.46 -1.73
C TYR A 46 4.61 1.30 -2.70
N PHE A 47 5.15 0.65 -3.73
CA PHE A 47 6.00 1.30 -4.71
C PHE A 47 5.22 2.14 -5.72
N SER A 48 3.92 1.88 -5.95
CA SER A 48 3.08 2.83 -6.70
C SER A 48 2.86 4.12 -5.94
N ARG A 49 2.81 4.06 -4.60
CA ARG A 49 2.67 5.23 -3.71
C ARG A 49 3.98 6.00 -3.50
N ASN A 50 5.11 5.29 -3.46
CA ASN A 50 6.43 5.85 -3.19
C ASN A 50 7.38 5.57 -4.36
N PRO A 51 7.17 6.20 -5.54
CA PRO A 51 7.99 5.97 -6.72
C PRO A 51 9.43 6.45 -6.50
N TRP A 52 10.42 5.63 -6.85
CA TRP A 52 11.84 5.99 -6.78
C TRP A 52 12.25 6.84 -8.00
N GLY A 53 11.67 8.03 -8.14
CA GLY A 53 12.00 8.99 -9.21
C GLY A 53 11.09 8.93 -10.45
N GLY A 54 9.86 8.42 -10.33
CA GLY A 54 8.84 8.43 -11.39
C GLY A 54 7.62 9.30 -11.06
N ASP A 55 6.75 9.50 -12.05
CA ASP A 55 5.58 10.40 -12.04
C ASP A 55 4.38 9.82 -11.25
N GLY A 56 4.61 9.34 -10.03
CA GLY A 56 3.58 8.70 -9.21
C GLY A 56 2.55 9.70 -8.66
N GLU A 57 2.87 10.99 -8.60
CA GLU A 57 1.94 12.04 -8.16
C GLU A 57 0.59 11.95 -8.92
N ARG A 58 0.63 11.78 -10.24
CA ARG A 58 -0.56 11.78 -11.11
C ARG A 58 -1.56 10.64 -10.83
N PHE A 59 -1.11 9.49 -10.33
CA PHE A 59 -1.99 8.35 -10.03
C PHE A 59 -2.46 8.33 -8.57
N ASN A 60 -1.85 9.19 -7.74
CA ASN A 60 -1.96 9.12 -6.29
C ASN A 60 -2.81 10.23 -5.68
N GLU A 61 -3.13 11.27 -6.46
CA GLU A 61 -3.98 12.41 -6.06
C GLU A 61 -5.27 11.98 -5.35
N GLN A 62 -6.00 10.99 -5.88
CA GLN A 62 -7.28 10.55 -5.28
C GLN A 62 -7.13 9.94 -3.87
N ILE A 63 -6.00 9.27 -3.62
CA ILE A 63 -5.70 8.69 -2.31
C ILE A 63 -5.14 9.77 -1.38
N ASP A 64 -4.39 10.72 -1.92
CA ASP A 64 -3.88 11.87 -1.16
C ASP A 64 -5.03 12.77 -0.68
N ASP A 65 -6.03 13.03 -1.54
CA ASP A 65 -7.28 13.72 -1.20
C ASP A 65 -8.05 12.97 -0.10
N LEU A 66 -8.06 11.63 -0.17
CA LEU A 66 -8.68 10.79 0.85
C LEU A 66 -7.94 10.91 2.19
N TYR A 67 -6.61 10.85 2.17
CA TYR A 67 -5.79 11.01 3.37
C TYR A 67 -5.94 12.40 3.97
N GLU A 68 -6.02 13.46 3.17
CA GLU A 68 -6.23 14.82 3.64
C GLU A 68 -7.58 14.96 4.37
N ARG A 69 -8.61 14.22 3.92
CA ARG A 69 -9.94 14.21 4.55
C ARG A 69 -9.99 13.45 5.89
N PHE A 70 -9.22 12.36 6.03
CA PHE A 70 -9.24 11.50 7.23
C PHE A 70 -8.12 11.78 8.23
N LEU A 71 -7.02 12.37 7.78
CA LEU A 71 -5.89 12.80 8.58
C LEU A 71 -5.67 14.31 8.36
N PRO A 72 -6.57 15.17 8.91
CA PRO A 72 -6.38 16.61 8.90
C PRO A 72 -5.26 16.98 9.89
N LEU A 73 -4.00 16.75 9.47
CA LEU A 73 -2.79 17.22 10.15
C LEU A 73 -2.45 18.65 9.73
#